data_AF-A0A6J1L5H2-F1
#
_entry.id   AF-A0A6J1L5H2-F1
#
_cell.length_a   1.000
_cell.length_b   1.000
_cell.length_c   1.000
_cell.angle_alpha   90.00
_cell.angle_beta   90.00
_cell.angle_gamma   90.00
#
_symmetry.space_group_name_H-M   'P 1'
#
loop_
_entity.id
_entity.type
_entity.pdbx_description
1 polymer ?
#
loop_
_entity_poly.entity_id
_entity_poly.type
_entity_poly.pdbx_seq_one_letter_code
_entity_poly.pdbx_strand_id
1 'polypeptide(L)'
;MHSCVLLTLVLSAASLAVSEDNLNEQPDQENECAPYCLKVFLWNTVTMNKKLEACDKKNMQIAAMQSQLAVLKLKEKTYEKTIKDKDELCKSQAQLYDDVYLIKNKIENLVDQTERESKQLVELLKQLEVYRGTIEMRDERIKSLETALEVNSFILERCRANFSSSPAALMVMDSKREMAVKVYETSCINIGISSDIWEIKVPGIEPFKVPCDGKIAGPGWTVIQRRVDNTAT
;
A
#
# COMPACT_ATOMS: atom_id res chain seq x y z
N MET A 1 24.97 -21.90 70.14
CA MET A 1 25.62 -21.71 71.46
C MET A 1 24.55 -21.27 72.44
N HIS A 2 24.13 -22.11 73.38
CA HIS A 2 23.63 -21.73 74.72
C HIS A 2 23.57 -23.05 75.52
N SER A 3 24.56 -23.21 76.39
CA SER A 3 24.77 -24.39 77.23
C SER A 3 23.71 -24.45 78.33
N CYS A 4 22.90 -25.50 78.37
CA CYS A 4 22.16 -25.89 79.56
C CYS A 4 23.12 -26.70 80.46
N VAL A 5 23.49 -26.11 81.59
CA VAL A 5 24.27 -26.77 82.65
C VAL A 5 23.33 -27.77 83.35
N LEU A 6 23.51 -29.06 83.03
CA LEU A 6 22.94 -30.17 83.80
C LEU A 6 23.77 -30.31 85.09
N LEU A 7 23.19 -29.92 86.23
CA LEU A 7 23.75 -30.19 87.54
C LEU A 7 23.41 -31.64 87.93
N THR A 8 24.30 -32.58 87.60
CA THR A 8 24.25 -33.94 88.14
C THR A 8 24.80 -33.93 89.56
N LEU A 9 23.90 -34.06 90.55
CA LEU A 9 24.25 -34.37 91.93
C LEU A 9 24.87 -35.77 92.00
N VAL A 10 26.20 -35.83 92.10
CA VAL A 10 26.92 -37.05 92.48
C VAL A 10 26.74 -37.22 93.99
N LEU A 11 25.86 -38.14 94.39
CA LEU A 11 25.85 -38.71 95.74
C LEU A 11 27.12 -39.55 95.90
N SER A 12 28.17 -38.95 96.47
CA SER A 12 29.31 -39.71 96.98
C SER A 12 28.84 -40.46 98.23
N ALA A 13 28.52 -41.74 98.07
CA ALA A 13 28.53 -42.69 99.18
C ALA A 13 29.98 -42.83 99.66
N ALA A 14 30.36 -42.01 100.64
CA ALA A 14 31.56 -42.25 101.41
C ALA A 14 31.27 -43.43 102.34
N SER A 15 31.75 -44.61 101.94
CA SER A 15 31.91 -45.76 102.83
C SER A 15 32.92 -45.38 103.92
N LEU A 16 32.43 -44.84 105.03
CA LEU A 16 33.19 -44.81 106.28
C LEU A 16 33.13 -46.21 106.86
N ALA A 17 34.22 -46.96 106.66
CA ALA A 17 34.55 -48.10 107.50
C ALA A 17 34.70 -47.57 108.93
N VAL A 18 33.71 -47.84 109.78
CA VAL A 18 33.78 -47.60 111.22
C VAL A 18 34.60 -48.74 111.81
N SER A 19 35.79 -48.39 112.31
CA SER A 19 36.53 -49.21 113.26
C SER A 19 35.72 -49.32 114.55
N GLU A 20 35.46 -50.55 114.99
CA GLU A 20 35.04 -50.86 116.36
C GLU A 20 36.13 -50.41 117.32
N ASP A 21 35.86 -49.36 118.09
CA ASP A 21 36.36 -49.22 119.46
C ASP A 21 35.50 -48.22 120.25
N ASN A 22 34.84 -48.75 121.28
CA ASN A 22 34.28 -48.09 122.46
C ASN A 22 33.50 -46.76 122.26
N LEU A 23 32.18 -46.87 122.09
CA LEU A 23 31.24 -45.82 122.47
C LEU A 23 30.52 -46.23 123.76
N ASN A 24 31.04 -45.67 124.86
CA ASN A 24 30.37 -45.58 126.13
C ASN A 24 29.07 -44.78 125.95
N GLU A 25 27.95 -45.34 126.40
CA GLU A 25 26.65 -44.67 126.41
C GLU A 25 26.71 -43.39 127.24
N GLN A 26 26.31 -42.28 126.61
CA GLN A 26 25.84 -41.11 127.34
C GLN A 26 24.59 -40.58 126.61
N PRO A 27 23.38 -40.84 127.13
CA PRO A 27 22.16 -40.30 126.56
C PRO A 27 21.98 -38.85 127.03
N ASP A 28 21.10 -38.13 126.33
CA ASP A 28 20.50 -36.86 126.73
C ASP A 28 21.21 -35.55 126.29
N GLN A 29 21.26 -35.33 124.97
CA GLN A 29 21.17 -33.95 124.43
C GLN A 29 20.63 -33.83 122.98
N GLU A 30 20.15 -34.90 122.35
CA GLU A 30 19.60 -34.85 120.98
C GLU A 30 18.09 -34.54 120.89
N ASN A 31 17.37 -34.50 122.01
CA ASN A 31 15.89 -34.48 122.00
C ASN A 31 15.21 -33.09 121.90
N GLU A 32 15.94 -31.96 122.02
CA GLU A 32 15.34 -30.61 121.85
C GLU A 32 15.57 -29.98 120.46
N CYS A 33 16.59 -30.42 119.72
CA CYS A 33 16.94 -29.81 118.42
C CYS A 33 16.17 -30.44 117.24
N ALA A 34 15.82 -31.72 117.34
CA ALA A 34 15.11 -32.47 116.30
C ALA A 34 13.78 -31.83 115.83
N PRO A 35 12.87 -31.37 116.72
CA PRO A 35 11.61 -30.76 116.26
C PRO A 35 11.81 -29.39 115.58
N TYR A 36 12.82 -28.61 116.00
CA TYR A 36 13.15 -27.34 115.36
C TYR A 36 13.74 -27.56 113.96
N CYS A 37 14.71 -28.48 113.84
CA CYS A 37 15.28 -28.88 112.56
C CYS A 37 14.21 -29.41 111.60
N LEU A 38 13.27 -30.22 112.10
CA LEU A 38 12.15 -30.73 111.32
C LEU A 38 11.25 -29.61 110.79
N LYS A 39 10.95 -28.60 111.62
CA LYS A 39 10.11 -27.44 111.25
C LYS A 39 10.78 -26.56 110.19
N VAL A 40 12.08 -26.31 110.33
CA VAL A 40 12.88 -25.58 109.32
C VAL A 40 12.93 -26.37 108.00
N PHE A 41 13.14 -27.69 108.08
CA PHE A 41 13.17 -28.55 106.90
C PHE A 41 11.81 -28.56 106.16
N LEU A 42 10.70 -28.74 106.88
CA LEU A 42 9.35 -28.66 106.31
C LEU A 42 9.06 -27.30 105.68
N TRP A 43 9.40 -26.20 106.36
CA TRP A 43 9.20 -24.85 105.82
C TRP A 43 10.02 -24.60 104.55
N ASN A 44 11.29 -25.01 104.54
CA ASN A 44 12.15 -24.94 103.36
C ASN A 44 11.59 -25.80 102.22
N THR A 45 11.10 -27.00 102.51
CA THR A 45 10.52 -27.92 101.52
C THR A 45 9.25 -27.33 100.90
N VAL A 46 8.33 -26.80 101.71
CA VAL A 46 7.10 -26.14 101.23
C VAL A 46 7.42 -24.90 100.40
N THR A 47 8.39 -24.10 100.85
CA THR A 47 8.80 -22.88 100.14
C THR A 47 9.48 -23.21 98.81
N MET A 48 10.31 -24.25 98.78
CA MET A 48 10.93 -24.75 97.55
C MET A 48 9.89 -25.30 96.58
N ASN A 49 8.92 -26.08 97.05
CA ASN A 49 7.83 -26.59 96.20
C ASN A 49 7.02 -25.46 95.56
N LYS A 50 6.67 -24.40 96.33
CA LYS A 50 6.00 -23.21 95.75
C LYS A 50 6.83 -22.53 94.66
N LYS A 51 8.16 -22.45 94.85
CA LYS A 51 9.07 -21.89 93.83
C LYS A 51 9.16 -22.80 92.61
N LEU A 52 9.13 -24.11 92.79
CA LEU A 52 9.12 -25.10 91.71
C LEU A 52 7.85 -24.98 90.87
N GLU A 53 6.67 -24.93 91.49
CA GLU A 53 5.39 -24.71 90.79
C GLU A 53 5.38 -23.40 89.98
N ALA A 54 5.92 -22.32 90.55
CA ALA A 54 6.05 -21.05 89.84
C ALA A 54 7.05 -21.14 88.66
N CYS A 55 8.12 -21.92 88.80
CA CYS A 55 9.06 -22.21 87.72
C CYS A 55 8.39 -23.00 86.60
N ASP A 56 7.63 -24.04 86.94
CA ASP A 56 6.91 -24.88 85.97
C ASP A 56 5.88 -24.06 85.19
N LYS A 57 5.14 -23.18 85.87
CA LYS A 57 4.18 -22.28 85.21
C LYS A 57 4.87 -21.34 84.22
N LYS A 58 6.03 -20.78 84.58
CA LYS A 58 6.83 -19.94 83.67
C LYS A 58 7.39 -20.75 82.50
N ASN A 59 7.85 -21.98 82.75
CA ASN A 59 8.34 -22.88 81.69
C ASN A 59 7.24 -23.22 80.69
N MET A 60 6.02 -23.50 81.16
CA MET A 60 4.85 -23.70 80.29
C MET A 60 4.53 -22.44 79.47
N GLN A 61 4.60 -21.25 80.06
CA GLN A 61 4.41 -19.99 79.34
C GLN A 61 5.50 -19.75 78.28
N ILE A 62 6.76 -20.04 78.59
CA ILE A 62 7.88 -19.94 77.66
C ILE A 62 7.66 -20.89 76.47
N ALA A 63 7.28 -22.14 76.73
CA ALA A 63 6.99 -23.12 75.68
C ALA A 63 5.83 -22.65 74.78
N ALA A 64 4.76 -22.09 75.36
CA ALA A 64 3.64 -21.53 74.61
C ALA A 64 4.08 -20.36 73.72
N MET A 65 4.87 -19.43 74.25
CA MET A 65 5.41 -18.31 73.47
C MET A 65 6.35 -18.77 72.35
N GLN A 66 7.19 -19.78 72.60
CA GLN A 66 8.07 -20.38 71.58
C GLN A 66 7.26 -21.02 70.44
N SER A 67 6.17 -21.71 70.78
CA SER A 67 5.24 -22.28 69.78
C SER A 67 4.61 -21.18 68.93
N GLN A 68 4.12 -20.10 69.55
CA GLN A 68 3.55 -18.95 68.82
C GLN A 68 4.57 -18.26 67.92
N LEU A 69 5.81 -18.08 68.40
CA LEU A 69 6.90 -17.49 67.61
C LEU A 69 7.20 -18.33 66.35
N ALA A 70 7.17 -19.66 66.45
CA ALA A 70 7.38 -20.55 65.32
C ALA A 70 6.27 -20.40 64.25
N VAL A 71 5.01 -20.30 64.69
CA VAL A 71 3.87 -20.05 63.77
C VAL A 71 4.00 -18.70 63.07
N LEU A 72 4.40 -17.65 63.79
CA LEU A 72 4.61 -16.33 63.20
C LEU A 72 5.73 -16.31 62.17
N LYS A 73 6.85 -16.98 62.44
CA LYS A 73 7.96 -17.12 61.48
C LYS A 73 7.54 -17.83 60.19
N LEU A 74 6.67 -18.85 60.29
CA LEU A 74 6.12 -19.51 59.11
C LEU A 74 5.21 -18.58 58.29
N LYS A 75 4.37 -17.79 58.97
CA LYS A 75 3.52 -16.78 58.30
C LYS A 75 4.36 -15.72 57.60
N GLU A 76 5.37 -15.19 58.26
CA GLU A 76 6.32 -14.22 57.69
C GLU A 76 6.94 -14.74 56.40
N LYS A 77 7.49 -15.96 56.43
CA LYS A 77 8.07 -16.61 55.23
C LYS A 77 7.04 -16.80 54.11
N THR A 78 5.79 -17.08 54.45
CA THR A 78 4.70 -17.25 53.49
C THR A 78 4.32 -15.92 52.83
N TYR A 79 4.22 -14.85 53.63
CA TYR A 79 3.97 -13.51 53.11
C TYR A 79 5.11 -13.02 52.24
N GLU A 80 6.36 -13.26 52.65
CA GLU A 80 7.54 -12.87 51.85
C GLU A 80 7.55 -13.55 50.48
N LYS A 81 7.21 -14.85 50.42
CA LYS A 81 7.05 -15.56 49.14
C LYS A 81 5.93 -14.94 48.29
N THR A 82 4.77 -14.67 48.90
CA THR A 82 3.62 -14.08 48.19
C THR A 82 3.95 -12.71 47.62
N ILE A 83 4.71 -11.89 48.36
CA ILE A 83 5.17 -10.57 47.90
C ILE A 83 6.08 -10.71 46.68
N LYS A 84 7.02 -11.67 46.70
CA LYS A 84 7.91 -11.93 45.56
C LYS A 84 7.13 -12.37 44.31
N ASP A 85 6.22 -13.33 44.46
CA ASP A 85 5.39 -13.82 43.36
C ASP A 85 4.52 -12.68 42.77
N LYS A 86 4.01 -11.78 43.62
CA LYS A 86 3.21 -10.62 43.18
C LYS A 86 4.05 -9.53 42.52
N ASP A 87 5.28 -9.32 42.96
CA ASP A 87 6.22 -8.37 42.35
C ASP A 87 6.60 -8.82 40.93
N GLU A 88 6.87 -10.12 40.74
CA GLU A 88 7.10 -10.72 39.42
C GLU A 88 5.89 -10.57 38.49
N LEU A 89 4.69 -10.83 39.00
CA LEU A 89 3.46 -10.64 38.24
C LEU A 89 3.27 -9.18 37.81
N CYS A 90 3.55 -8.23 38.71
CA CYS A 90 3.44 -6.80 38.43
C CYS A 90 4.39 -6.37 37.30
N LYS A 91 5.64 -6.87 37.32
CA LYS A 91 6.62 -6.64 36.25
C LYS A 91 6.15 -7.18 34.91
N SER A 92 5.63 -8.40 34.88
CA SER A 92 5.08 -9.00 33.65
C SER A 92 3.86 -8.23 33.13
N GLN A 93 2.99 -7.75 34.01
CA GLN A 93 1.82 -6.95 33.64
C GLN A 93 2.21 -5.59 33.06
N ALA A 94 3.23 -4.92 33.61
CA ALA A 94 3.75 -3.67 33.06
C ALA A 94 4.31 -3.88 31.65
N GLN A 95 5.07 -4.95 31.43
CA GLN A 95 5.60 -5.28 30.11
C GLN A 95 4.48 -5.54 29.08
N LEU A 96 3.42 -6.26 29.48
CA LEU A 96 2.25 -6.47 28.61
C LEU A 96 1.58 -5.15 28.21
N TYR A 97 1.52 -4.16 29.11
CA TYR A 97 0.95 -2.87 28.80
C TYR A 97 1.77 -2.12 27.75
N ASP A 98 3.11 -2.14 27.86
CA ASP A 98 4.02 -1.54 26.89
C ASP A 98 3.92 -2.22 25.52
N ASP A 99 3.83 -3.56 25.50
CA ASP A 99 3.65 -4.34 24.27
C ASP A 99 2.33 -4.00 23.58
N VAL A 100 1.23 -3.90 24.34
CA VAL A 100 -0.09 -3.50 23.81
C VAL A 100 -0.04 -2.09 23.23
N TYR A 101 0.64 -1.15 23.91
CA TYR A 101 0.81 0.20 23.42
C TYR A 101 1.58 0.23 22.08
N LEU A 102 2.66 -0.55 21.98
CA LEU A 102 3.44 -0.65 20.75
C LEU A 102 2.62 -1.27 19.60
N ILE A 103 1.88 -2.35 19.89
CA ILE A 103 1.00 -3.01 18.92
C ILE A 103 -0.08 -2.04 18.43
N LYS A 104 -0.68 -1.25 19.32
CA LYS A 104 -1.69 -0.25 18.97
C LYS A 104 -1.14 0.75 17.95
N ASN A 105 0.02 1.34 18.22
CA ASN A 105 0.64 2.29 17.29
C ASN A 105 0.98 1.66 15.93
N LYS A 106 1.38 0.39 15.92
CA LYS A 106 1.63 -0.36 14.68
C LYS A 106 0.34 -0.58 13.88
N ILE A 107 -0.76 -0.89 14.56
CA ILE A 107 -2.08 -1.04 13.92
C ILE A 107 -2.53 0.29 13.31
N GLU A 108 -2.43 1.40 14.04
CA GLU A 108 -2.81 2.73 13.54
C GLU A 108 -2.03 3.08 12.25
N ASN A 109 -0.71 2.87 12.25
CA ASN A 109 0.10 3.09 11.05
C ASN A 109 -0.30 2.21 9.85
N LEU A 110 -0.63 0.94 10.09
CA LEU A 110 -1.05 0.01 9.04
C LEU A 110 -2.44 0.36 8.50
N VAL A 111 -3.35 0.83 9.35
CA VAL A 111 -4.67 1.33 8.95
C VAL A 111 -4.51 2.54 8.04
N ASP A 112 -3.69 3.51 8.43
CA ASP A 112 -3.42 4.71 7.63
C ASP A 112 -2.78 4.37 6.28
N GLN A 113 -1.88 3.39 6.24
CA GLN A 113 -1.30 2.91 5.00
C GLN A 113 -2.35 2.26 4.09
N THR A 114 -3.18 1.37 4.64
CA THR A 114 -4.25 0.70 3.89
C THR A 114 -5.24 1.70 3.32
N GLU A 115 -5.57 2.76 4.06
CA GLU A 115 -6.46 3.82 3.59
C GLU A 115 -5.86 4.61 2.41
N ARG A 116 -4.55 4.92 2.47
CA ARG A 116 -3.85 5.60 1.37
C ARG A 116 -3.83 4.74 0.10
N GLU A 117 -3.52 3.46 0.23
CA GLU A 117 -3.50 2.51 -0.88
C GLU A 117 -4.90 2.33 -1.49
N SER A 118 -5.94 2.26 -0.65
CA SER A 118 -7.33 2.19 -1.11
C SER A 118 -7.73 3.43 -1.93
N LYS A 119 -7.36 4.64 -1.47
CA LYS A 119 -7.61 5.88 -2.22
C LYS A 119 -6.90 5.89 -3.57
N GLN A 120 -5.66 5.42 -3.63
CA GLN A 120 -4.90 5.30 -4.89
C GLN A 120 -5.57 4.31 -5.85
N LEU A 121 -6.07 3.18 -5.34
CA LEU A 121 -6.75 2.18 -6.15
C LEU A 121 -8.05 2.73 -6.77
N VAL A 122 -8.84 3.48 -5.99
CA VAL A 122 -10.06 4.13 -6.49
C VAL A 122 -9.76 5.12 -7.61
N GLU A 123 -8.71 5.93 -7.47
CA GLU A 123 -8.32 6.87 -8.52
C GLU A 123 -7.87 6.14 -9.80
N LEU A 124 -7.11 5.05 -9.66
CA LEU A 124 -6.70 4.25 -10.81
C LEU A 124 -7.90 3.61 -11.53
N LEU A 125 -8.88 3.10 -10.78
CA LEU A 125 -10.13 2.57 -11.35
C LEU A 125 -10.88 3.64 -12.15
N LYS A 126 -10.95 4.86 -11.64
CA LYS A 126 -11.57 6.00 -12.35
C LYS A 126 -10.85 6.31 -13.66
N GLN A 127 -9.52 6.26 -13.68
CA GLN A 127 -8.74 6.45 -14.90
C GLN A 127 -9.00 5.34 -15.92
N LEU A 128 -9.06 4.08 -15.48
CA LEU A 128 -9.36 2.95 -16.35
C LEU A 128 -10.75 3.07 -16.98
N GLU A 129 -11.73 3.58 -16.25
CA GLU A 129 -13.09 3.79 -16.76
C GLU A 129 -13.13 4.87 -17.86
N VAL A 130 -12.36 5.95 -17.69
CA VAL A 130 -12.18 6.98 -18.73
C VAL A 130 -11.50 6.41 -19.97
N TYR A 131 -10.45 5.59 -19.79
CA TYR A 131 -9.78 4.94 -20.92
C TYR A 131 -10.71 3.97 -21.65
N ARG A 132 -11.53 3.20 -20.92
CA ARG A 132 -12.55 2.31 -21.50
C ARG A 132 -13.50 3.07 -22.43
N GLY A 133 -14.09 4.18 -21.95
CA GLY A 133 -14.99 4.99 -22.78
C GLY A 133 -14.31 5.60 -24.00
N THR A 134 -13.02 5.95 -23.89
CA THR A 134 -12.23 6.44 -25.04
C THR A 134 -12.03 5.37 -26.10
N ILE A 135 -11.82 4.11 -25.70
CA ILE A 135 -11.69 2.98 -26.62
C ILE A 135 -13.02 2.73 -27.32
N GLU A 136 -14.14 2.71 -26.58
CA GLU A 136 -15.48 2.53 -27.15
C GLU A 136 -15.79 3.58 -28.24
N MET A 137 -15.50 4.86 -27.99
CA MET A 137 -15.68 5.93 -29.00
C MET A 137 -14.78 5.74 -30.24
N ARG A 138 -13.55 5.23 -30.04
CA ARG A 138 -12.62 4.96 -31.15
C ARG A 138 -13.11 3.78 -31.99
N ASP A 139 -13.64 2.74 -31.37
CA ASP A 139 -14.19 1.58 -32.06
C ASP A 139 -15.42 1.95 -32.91
N GLU A 140 -16.31 2.80 -32.39
CA GLU A 140 -17.43 3.35 -33.18
C GLU A 140 -16.95 4.13 -34.40
N ARG A 141 -15.90 4.95 -34.23
CA ARG A 141 -15.31 5.72 -35.33
C ARG A 141 -14.63 4.83 -36.36
N ILE A 142 -13.94 3.78 -35.93
CA ILE A 142 -13.34 2.78 -36.84
C ILE A 142 -14.44 2.13 -37.67
N LYS A 143 -15.52 1.67 -37.04
CA LYS A 143 -16.67 1.07 -37.72
C LYS A 143 -17.29 2.01 -38.76
N SER A 144 -17.45 3.29 -38.42
CA SER A 144 -17.95 4.30 -39.36
C SER A 144 -17.01 4.47 -40.56
N LEU A 145 -15.70 4.55 -40.33
CA LEU A 145 -14.72 4.67 -41.41
C LEU A 145 -14.66 3.42 -42.30
N GLU A 146 -14.78 2.22 -41.71
CA GLU A 146 -14.85 0.97 -42.46
C GLU A 146 -16.06 0.94 -43.40
N THR A 147 -17.24 1.32 -42.91
CA THR A 147 -18.44 1.40 -43.76
C THR A 147 -18.29 2.43 -44.88
N ALA A 148 -17.67 3.58 -44.60
CA ALA A 148 -17.41 4.58 -45.63
C ALA A 148 -16.42 4.08 -46.68
N LEU A 149 -15.38 3.34 -46.27
CA LEU A 149 -14.43 2.70 -47.17
C LEU A 149 -15.11 1.68 -48.08
N GLU A 150 -16.01 0.86 -47.53
CA GLU A 150 -16.79 -0.14 -48.28
C GLU A 150 -17.71 0.51 -49.31
N VAL A 151 -18.41 1.59 -48.95
CA VAL A 151 -19.23 2.35 -49.91
C VAL A 151 -18.37 2.96 -51.00
N ASN A 152 -17.23 3.57 -50.64
CA ASN A 152 -16.33 4.18 -51.60
C ASN A 152 -15.72 3.15 -52.57
N SER A 153 -15.36 1.96 -52.08
CA SER A 153 -14.85 0.88 -52.93
C SER A 153 -15.92 0.42 -53.93
N PHE A 154 -17.17 0.29 -53.49
CA PHE A 154 -18.30 -0.03 -54.37
C PHE A 154 -18.53 1.05 -55.45
N ILE A 155 -18.49 2.32 -55.08
CA ILE A 155 -18.63 3.45 -56.02
C ILE A 155 -17.50 3.43 -57.05
N LEU A 156 -16.26 3.20 -56.63
CA LEU A 156 -15.11 3.14 -57.53
C LEU A 156 -15.25 2.00 -58.53
N GLU A 157 -15.70 0.83 -58.10
CA GLU A 157 -15.88 -0.32 -58.98
C GLU A 157 -17.02 -0.07 -59.99
N ARG A 158 -18.12 0.55 -59.55
CA ARG A 158 -19.20 0.99 -60.44
C ARG A 158 -18.75 2.04 -61.46
N CYS A 159 -17.94 3.02 -61.02
CA CYS A 159 -17.38 4.02 -61.92
C CYS A 159 -16.44 3.37 -62.95
N ARG A 160 -15.54 2.48 -62.51
CA ARG A 160 -14.67 1.70 -63.39
C ARG A 160 -15.47 0.93 -64.45
N ALA A 161 -16.52 0.22 -64.04
CA ALA A 161 -17.39 -0.50 -64.96
C ALA A 161 -18.01 0.43 -66.03
N ASN A 162 -18.56 1.57 -65.61
CA ASN A 162 -19.12 2.57 -66.53
C ASN A 162 -18.09 3.07 -67.54
N PHE A 163 -16.87 3.43 -67.11
CA PHE A 163 -15.80 3.86 -68.03
C PHE A 163 -15.37 2.74 -68.99
N SER A 164 -15.28 1.50 -68.52
CA SER A 164 -14.93 0.34 -69.37
C SER A 164 -16.00 -0.02 -70.41
N SER A 165 -17.27 0.35 -70.17
CA SER A 165 -18.38 0.18 -71.12
C SER A 165 -18.50 1.30 -72.16
N SER A 166 -17.71 2.37 -72.01
CA SER A 166 -17.71 3.57 -72.87
C SER A 166 -16.69 3.64 -74.05
N PRO A 167 -15.94 2.59 -74.47
CA PRO A 167 -15.13 2.69 -75.70
C PRO A 167 -15.97 2.97 -76.95
N ALA A 168 -17.18 2.40 -77.03
CA ALA A 168 -18.07 2.57 -78.17
C ALA A 168 -18.64 4.00 -78.27
N ALA A 169 -18.88 4.69 -77.15
CA ALA A 169 -19.39 6.06 -77.14
C ALA A 169 -18.32 7.10 -77.55
N LEU A 170 -17.04 6.82 -77.30
CA LEU A 170 -15.92 7.65 -77.71
C LEU A 170 -15.71 7.62 -79.24
N MET A 171 -15.81 6.45 -79.88
CA MET A 171 -15.73 6.34 -81.35
C MET A 171 -16.85 7.10 -82.09
N VAL A 172 -18.03 7.27 -81.45
CA VAL A 172 -19.17 7.99 -82.06
C VAL A 172 -18.98 9.51 -82.04
N MET A 173 -18.20 10.05 -81.09
CA MET A 173 -17.97 11.50 -80.98
C MET A 173 -16.90 12.01 -81.96
N ASP A 174 -15.91 11.19 -82.31
CA ASP A 174 -14.87 11.58 -83.27
C ASP A 174 -15.39 11.61 -84.73
N SER A 175 -16.26 10.65 -85.12
CA SER A 175 -16.85 10.63 -86.47
C SER A 175 -17.78 11.83 -86.77
N LYS A 176 -18.23 12.57 -85.75
CA LYS A 176 -19.16 13.71 -85.93
C LYS A 176 -18.47 15.08 -85.98
N ARG A 177 -17.14 15.14 -85.77
CA ARG A 177 -16.36 16.40 -85.77
C ARG A 177 -15.67 16.71 -87.11
N GLU A 178 -15.75 15.82 -88.10
CA GLU A 178 -15.17 16.06 -89.45
C GLU A 178 -16.13 16.73 -90.44
N MET A 179 -17.21 17.36 -89.98
CA MET A 179 -18.15 18.05 -90.85
C MET A 179 -17.79 19.54 -90.99
N ALA A 180 -16.92 19.81 -91.98
CA ALA A 180 -16.72 21.09 -92.69
C ALA A 180 -16.20 22.30 -91.88
N VAL A 181 -14.94 22.27 -91.45
CA VAL A 181 -14.18 23.52 -91.25
C VAL A 181 -13.74 24.01 -92.64
N LYS A 182 -14.47 24.96 -93.23
CA LYS A 182 -14.02 25.67 -94.44
C LYS A 182 -12.77 26.47 -94.07
N VAL A 183 -11.60 26.00 -94.52
CA VAL A 183 -10.32 26.69 -94.31
C VAL A 183 -10.25 27.85 -95.28
N TYR A 184 -10.11 29.05 -94.74
CA TYR A 184 -9.94 30.29 -95.49
C TYR A 184 -8.48 30.72 -95.44
N GLU A 185 -7.95 31.18 -96.56
CA GLU A 185 -6.65 31.83 -96.58
C GLU A 185 -6.72 33.14 -95.79
N THR A 186 -5.61 33.52 -95.15
CA THR A 186 -5.53 34.75 -94.36
C THR A 186 -5.08 35.96 -95.17
N SER A 187 -4.57 35.75 -96.39
CA SER A 187 -4.07 36.79 -97.30
C SER A 187 -3.97 36.28 -98.74
N CYS A 188 -3.67 37.19 -99.68
CA CYS A 188 -3.40 36.84 -101.07
C CYS A 188 -2.07 36.10 -101.30
N ILE A 189 -1.22 35.93 -100.27
CA ILE A 189 0.13 35.34 -100.41
C ILE A 189 0.08 33.93 -101.00
N ASN A 190 -0.78 33.07 -100.45
CA ASN A 190 -0.91 31.68 -100.88
C ASN A 190 -1.71 31.50 -102.18
N ILE A 191 -2.31 32.59 -102.67
CA ILE A 191 -3.11 32.63 -103.89
C ILE A 191 -2.22 32.81 -105.13
N GLY A 192 -1.00 33.33 -104.94
CA GLY A 192 0.03 33.38 -105.98
C GLY A 192 -0.21 34.44 -107.05
N ILE A 193 -0.18 34.03 -108.32
CA ILE A 193 -0.15 34.92 -109.51
C ILE A 193 -1.58 35.30 -109.99
N SER A 194 -2.64 34.84 -109.31
CA SER A 194 -4.02 35.20 -109.67
C SER A 194 -4.29 36.70 -109.46
N SER A 195 -5.01 37.30 -110.40
CA SER A 195 -5.53 38.67 -110.29
C SER A 195 -7.06 38.70 -110.06
N ASP A 196 -7.62 37.60 -109.52
CA ASP A 196 -9.06 37.44 -109.29
C ASP A 196 -9.47 37.86 -107.87
N ILE A 197 -10.78 37.83 -107.61
CA ILE A 197 -11.35 38.10 -106.29
C ILE A 197 -11.42 36.81 -105.48
N TRP A 198 -10.84 36.83 -104.28
CA TRP A 198 -10.76 35.69 -103.37
C TRP A 198 -11.36 35.99 -102.01
N GLU A 199 -11.94 34.98 -101.36
CA GLU A 199 -12.50 35.09 -100.01
C GLU A 199 -11.41 34.76 -98.98
N ILE A 200 -10.97 35.75 -98.21
CA ILE A 200 -9.97 35.60 -97.16
C ILE A 200 -10.57 35.85 -95.77
N LYS A 201 -9.96 35.28 -94.74
CA LYS A 201 -10.35 35.49 -93.34
C LYS A 201 -9.15 35.98 -92.53
N VAL A 202 -9.18 37.24 -92.13
CA VAL A 202 -8.21 37.78 -91.16
C VAL A 202 -8.72 37.60 -89.73
N PRO A 203 -7.84 37.48 -88.72
CA PRO A 203 -8.26 37.33 -87.33
C PRO A 203 -9.18 38.47 -86.87
N GLY A 204 -10.26 38.13 -86.16
CA GLY A 204 -11.17 39.10 -85.57
C GLY A 204 -12.34 39.57 -86.44
N ILE A 205 -12.41 39.16 -87.72
CA ILE A 205 -13.57 39.46 -88.59
C ILE A 205 -14.05 38.24 -89.38
N GLU A 206 -15.24 38.36 -89.97
CA GLU A 206 -15.80 37.35 -90.87
C GLU A 206 -15.04 37.31 -92.21
N PRO A 207 -14.99 36.16 -92.90
CA PRO A 207 -14.40 36.07 -94.23
C PRO A 207 -15.02 37.07 -95.20
N PHE A 208 -14.19 37.72 -96.01
CA PHE A 208 -14.63 38.73 -96.97
C PHE A 208 -13.85 38.61 -98.28
N LYS A 209 -14.46 39.11 -99.35
CA LYS A 209 -13.89 39.05 -100.70
C LYS A 209 -12.92 40.20 -100.92
N VAL A 210 -11.72 39.88 -101.42
CA VAL A 210 -10.69 40.86 -101.77
C VAL A 210 -10.17 40.60 -103.19
N PRO A 211 -9.87 41.64 -103.98
CA PRO A 211 -9.11 41.47 -105.21
C PRO A 211 -7.63 41.23 -104.88
N CYS A 212 -7.07 40.15 -105.42
CA CYS A 212 -5.62 39.95 -105.44
C CYS A 212 -5.03 40.49 -106.75
N ASP A 213 -3.76 40.90 -106.75
CA ASP A 213 -3.08 41.31 -107.99
C ASP A 213 -1.70 40.67 -108.14
N GLY A 214 -1.72 39.41 -108.56
CA GLY A 214 -0.51 38.65 -108.87
C GLY A 214 0.25 39.10 -110.11
N LYS A 215 -0.34 39.93 -110.99
CA LYS A 215 0.20 40.26 -112.31
C LYS A 215 0.89 41.61 -112.38
N ILE A 216 0.30 42.66 -111.81
CA ILE A 216 0.85 44.03 -111.90
C ILE A 216 1.77 44.30 -110.72
N ALA A 217 1.31 44.02 -109.50
CA ALA A 217 2.10 44.22 -108.27
C ALA A 217 2.98 43.00 -107.93
N GLY A 218 2.62 41.82 -108.43
CA GLY A 218 3.31 40.55 -108.20
C GLY A 218 2.54 39.64 -107.22
N PRO A 219 3.00 38.40 -106.99
CA PRO A 219 2.29 37.44 -106.14
C PRO A 219 2.07 37.96 -104.72
N GLY A 220 0.88 37.74 -104.16
CA GLY A 220 0.60 38.03 -102.75
C GLY A 220 0.01 39.39 -102.43
N TRP A 221 -0.15 40.27 -103.41
CA TRP A 221 -0.70 41.61 -103.18
C TRP A 221 -2.23 41.60 -103.10
N THR A 222 -2.76 42.22 -102.04
CA THR A 222 -4.19 42.53 -101.87
C THR A 222 -4.46 43.97 -102.27
N VAL A 223 -5.41 44.19 -103.18
CA VAL A 223 -5.76 45.52 -103.67
C VAL A 223 -6.80 46.14 -102.74
N ILE A 224 -6.41 47.17 -101.99
CA ILE A 224 -7.31 47.90 -101.08
C ILE A 224 -8.02 49.06 -101.81
N GLN A 225 -7.38 49.63 -102.84
CA GLN A 225 -7.95 50.70 -103.65
C GLN A 225 -7.33 50.67 -105.05
N ARG A 226 -8.16 50.82 -106.10
CA ARG A 226 -7.71 50.97 -107.49
C ARG A 226 -8.40 52.18 -108.11
N ARG A 227 -7.63 53.05 -108.77
CA ARG A 227 -8.18 54.15 -109.60
C ARG A 227 -8.11 53.70 -111.05
N VAL A 228 -9.26 53.57 -111.68
CA VAL A 228 -9.38 53.14 -113.09
C VAL A 228 -10.15 54.24 -113.80
N ASP A 229 -9.58 55.44 -113.83
CA ASP A 229 -10.16 56.69 -114.38
C ASP A 229 -10.75 57.65 -113.32
N ASN A 230 -10.69 58.95 -113.60
CA ASN A 230 -10.91 60.07 -112.68
C ASN A 230 -12.39 60.29 -112.29
N THR A 231 -13.09 59.22 -111.89
CA THR A 231 -14.42 59.28 -111.30
C THR A 231 -14.44 58.44 -110.03
N ALA A 232 -14.14 59.10 -108.91
CA ALA A 232 -14.43 58.58 -107.58
C ALA A 232 -15.79 59.14 -107.15
N THR A 233 -16.76 58.26 -107.01
CA THR A 233 -18.01 58.48 -106.26
C THR A 233 -18.17 57.32 -105.31
#